data_AF-X1RZK3-F1
#
_entry.id   AF-X1RZK3-F1
#
_cell.length_a   1.000
_cell.length_b   1.000
_cell.length_c   1.000
_cell.angle_alpha   90.00
_cell.angle_beta   90.00
_cell.angle_gamma   90.00
#
_symmetry.space_group_name_H-M   'P 1'
#
loop_
_entity.id
_entity.type
_entity.pdbx_description
1 polymer ?
#
loop_
_entity_poly.entity_id
_entity_poly.type
_entity_poly.pdbx_seq_one_letter_code
_entity_poly.pdbx_strand_id
1 'polypeptide(L)'
;MALYRFRQEQKLVVAYRELLKVLSECGYLDGTVIYPYAGPDVFPSLFAETHRLNKSRKIAYDYDGLYDFDRGKTIVHRLFKKDTPGMLEIIYKNTLGEKELDARELKNYEKIRSQIKGPAILFLKGFWQWSREETNSQLQEIHNTIFREVLQKDDRIIILDKKDLALLPRIKNAGFEIVEDYEIDIPLIGEEDDFLNIPFVLIYQSASLTL
;
A
#
# COMPACT_ATOMS: atom_id res chain seq x y z
N MET A 1 15.63 23.53 -8.62
CA MET A 1 15.10 22.15 -8.70
C MET A 1 14.88 21.47 -7.34
N ALA A 2 15.81 21.51 -6.39
CA ALA A 2 15.68 20.80 -5.11
C ALA A 2 14.47 21.23 -4.25
N LEU A 3 14.21 22.54 -4.12
CA LEU A 3 13.08 23.08 -3.36
C LEU A 3 11.72 22.69 -3.96
N TYR A 4 11.62 22.68 -5.30
CA TYR A 4 10.41 22.26 -6.01
C TYR A 4 10.12 20.77 -5.76
N ARG A 5 11.14 19.91 -5.88
CA ARG A 5 11.00 18.47 -5.56
C ARG A 5 10.59 18.24 -4.10
N PHE A 6 11.20 18.96 -3.16
CA PHE A 6 10.85 18.88 -1.74
C PHE A 6 9.39 19.27 -1.47
N ARG A 7 8.90 20.36 -2.08
CA ARG A 7 7.49 20.77 -1.95
C ARG A 7 6.54 19.73 -2.55
N GLN A 8 6.88 19.14 -3.70
CA GLN A 8 6.07 18.08 -4.31
C GLN A 8 6.03 16.81 -3.44
N GLU A 9 7.16 16.38 -2.88
CA GLU A 9 7.21 15.26 -1.94
C GLU A 9 6.38 15.53 -0.69
N GLN A 10 6.45 16.74 -0.13
CA GLN A 10 5.64 17.15 1.01
C GLN A 10 4.15 17.08 0.70
N LYS A 11 3.71 17.63 -0.44
CA LYS A 11 2.31 17.60 -0.89
C LYS A 11 1.79 16.16 -1.00
N LEU A 12 2.53 15.29 -1.69
CA LEU A 12 2.17 13.88 -1.86
C LEU A 12 2.08 13.12 -0.54
N VAL A 13 2.99 13.41 0.39
CA VAL A 13 3.06 12.73 1.69
C VAL A 13 1.90 13.14 2.60
N VAL A 14 1.61 14.44 2.66
CA VAL A 14 0.46 14.94 3.43
C VAL A 14 -0.81 14.33 2.87
N ALA A 15 -0.97 14.35 1.55
CA ALA A 15 -2.15 13.81 0.92
C ALA A 15 -2.29 12.30 1.18
N TYR A 16 -1.20 11.54 1.08
CA TYR A 16 -1.21 10.12 1.40
C TYR A 16 -1.57 9.85 2.87
N ARG A 17 -1.09 10.68 3.81
CA ARG A 17 -1.44 10.59 5.23
C ARG A 17 -2.92 10.89 5.47
N GLU A 18 -3.47 11.93 4.85
CA GLU A 18 -4.89 12.27 5.03
C GLU A 18 -5.80 11.20 4.42
N LEU A 19 -5.45 10.63 3.26
CA LEU A 19 -6.16 9.45 2.71
C LEU A 19 -6.19 8.31 3.74
N LEU A 20 -5.04 7.93 4.29
CA LEU A 20 -4.97 6.85 5.29
C LEU A 20 -5.75 7.18 6.56
N LYS A 21 -5.78 8.45 6.97
CA LYS A 21 -6.59 8.91 8.09
C LYS A 21 -8.09 8.75 7.80
N VAL A 22 -8.57 9.19 6.63
CA VAL A 22 -9.96 9.01 6.19
C VAL A 22 -10.32 7.52 6.16
N LEU A 23 -9.47 6.69 5.56
CA LEU A 23 -9.66 5.24 5.55
C LEU A 23 -9.72 4.66 6.97
N SER A 24 -8.89 5.15 7.89
CA SER A 24 -8.94 4.74 9.30
C SER A 24 -10.24 5.16 9.98
N GLU A 25 -10.69 6.40 9.78
CA GLU A 25 -11.91 6.95 10.38
C GLU A 25 -13.18 6.25 9.85
N CYS A 26 -13.15 5.78 8.61
CA CYS A 26 -14.21 4.95 8.02
C CYS A 26 -14.20 3.48 8.49
N GLY A 27 -13.27 3.07 9.37
CA GLY A 27 -13.10 1.67 9.77
C GLY A 27 -12.54 0.79 8.65
N TYR A 28 -11.93 1.41 7.64
CA TYR A 28 -11.32 0.68 6.53
C TYR A 28 -9.95 0.12 6.87
N LEU A 29 -9.25 0.71 7.85
CA LEU A 29 -7.94 0.25 8.35
C LEU A 29 -8.00 -0.55 9.66
N ASP A 30 -9.15 -1.09 10.05
CA ASP A 30 -9.32 -1.87 11.29
C ASP A 30 -8.55 -3.22 11.29
N GLY A 31 -7.95 -3.58 10.15
CA GLY A 31 -7.21 -4.82 9.94
C GLY A 31 -5.69 -4.64 9.82
N THR A 32 -4.99 -5.72 9.49
CA THR A 32 -3.55 -5.67 9.22
C THR A 32 -3.28 -5.31 7.76
N VAL A 33 -2.44 -4.32 7.53
CA VAL A 33 -2.10 -3.86 6.18
C VAL A 33 -0.94 -4.68 5.61
N ILE A 34 -1.14 -5.27 4.44
CA ILE A 34 -0.11 -5.93 3.65
C ILE A 34 0.29 -5.01 2.51
N TYR A 35 1.56 -4.63 2.47
CA TYR A 35 2.06 -3.69 1.49
C TYR A 35 3.28 -4.26 0.72
N PRO A 36 3.23 -4.35 -0.61
CA PRO A 36 4.19 -5.14 -1.40
C PRO A 36 5.19 -4.36 -2.25
N TYR A 37 5.06 -3.04 -2.36
CA TYR A 37 6.01 -2.23 -3.11
C TYR A 37 6.56 -1.07 -2.27
N ALA A 38 7.12 -0.07 -2.93
CA ALA A 38 8.01 0.93 -2.36
C ALA A 38 7.56 2.36 -2.76
N GLY A 39 7.60 3.28 -1.80
CA GLY A 39 7.13 4.67 -1.80
C GLY A 39 7.28 5.23 -0.37
N PRO A 40 6.62 6.31 0.06
CA PRO A 40 6.79 6.84 1.43
C PRO A 40 6.16 5.90 2.49
N ASP A 41 6.64 4.68 2.60
CA ASP A 41 5.87 3.53 3.10
C ASP A 41 6.13 3.27 4.59
N VAL A 42 6.12 4.37 5.33
CA VAL A 42 6.02 4.39 6.79
C VAL A 42 4.66 4.88 7.26
N PHE A 43 3.92 5.59 6.39
CA PHE A 43 2.66 6.23 6.77
C PHE A 43 1.55 5.24 7.12
N PRO A 44 1.35 4.11 6.41
CA PRO A 44 0.35 3.11 6.83
C PRO A 44 0.61 2.60 8.26
N SER A 45 1.88 2.48 8.65
CA SER A 45 2.28 2.03 9.99
C SER A 45 1.89 3.02 11.10
N LEU A 46 1.44 4.24 10.78
CA LEU A 46 0.89 5.18 11.78
C LEU A 46 -0.51 4.80 12.25
N PHE A 47 -1.26 4.04 11.44
CA PHE A 47 -2.69 3.79 11.65
C PHE A 47 -2.96 2.32 11.97
N ALA A 48 -2.19 1.39 11.39
CA ALA A 48 -2.42 -0.04 11.54
C ALA A 48 -1.10 -0.82 11.59
N GLU A 49 -1.18 -2.08 12.04
CA GLU A 49 -0.09 -3.04 11.90
C GLU A 49 0.19 -3.31 10.42
N THR A 50 1.47 -3.40 10.05
CA THR A 50 1.91 -3.46 8.66
C THR A 50 2.93 -4.57 8.44
N HIS A 51 2.72 -5.38 7.40
CA HIS A 51 3.73 -6.28 6.86
C HIS A 51 4.30 -5.74 5.55
N ARG A 52 5.63 -5.71 5.47
CA ARG A 52 6.37 -5.20 4.32
C ARG A 52 6.91 -6.34 3.49
N LEU A 53 6.57 -6.36 2.20
CA LEU A 53 7.25 -7.19 1.22
C LEU A 53 8.13 -6.27 0.35
N ASN A 54 9.35 -6.72 0.05
CA ASN A 54 10.45 -6.01 -0.60
C ASN A 54 11.23 -5.00 0.25
N LYS A 55 12.16 -5.49 1.09
CA LYS A 55 13.17 -4.65 1.76
C LYS A 55 14.53 -4.61 1.03
N SER A 56 14.78 -5.49 0.06
CA SER A 56 16.14 -5.75 -0.44
C SER A 56 16.58 -4.78 -1.54
N ARG A 57 17.87 -4.38 -1.47
CA ARG A 57 18.61 -3.62 -2.49
C ARG A 57 18.60 -4.27 -3.88
N LYS A 58 18.30 -5.56 -3.99
CA LYS A 58 18.57 -6.36 -5.19
C LYS A 58 17.44 -6.31 -6.22
N ILE A 59 16.20 -6.12 -5.77
CA ILE A 59 15.03 -5.91 -6.64
C ILE A 59 14.98 -4.44 -7.11
N ALA A 60 15.61 -3.54 -6.37
CA ALA A 60 15.75 -2.12 -6.67
C ALA A 60 16.83 -1.78 -7.70
N TYR A 61 17.58 -2.74 -8.27
CA TYR A 61 18.59 -2.39 -9.30
C TYR A 61 17.97 -1.88 -10.61
N ASP A 62 16.66 -2.07 -10.83
CA ASP A 62 15.89 -1.41 -11.90
C ASP A 62 15.26 -0.06 -11.47
N TYR A 63 15.42 0.33 -10.20
CA TYR A 63 14.87 1.55 -9.62
C TYR A 63 15.97 2.37 -8.94
N ASP A 64 16.45 3.37 -9.67
CA ASP A 64 17.47 4.32 -9.25
C ASP A 64 17.04 5.08 -7.98
N GLY A 65 17.47 4.62 -6.80
CA GLY A 65 17.59 5.46 -5.61
C GLY A 65 16.80 5.05 -4.37
N LEU A 66 17.57 4.66 -3.34
CA LEU A 66 17.26 4.71 -1.90
C LEU A 66 16.13 3.83 -1.37
N TYR A 67 16.42 3.23 -0.21
CA TYR A 67 15.47 2.48 0.62
C TYR A 67 14.21 3.30 0.89
N ASP A 68 13.08 2.92 0.30
CA ASP A 68 11.83 3.67 0.44
C ASP A 68 11.31 3.75 1.89
N PHE A 69 11.61 2.75 2.72
CA PHE A 69 11.39 2.84 4.17
C PHE A 69 12.27 3.92 4.83
N ASP A 70 13.57 3.97 4.52
CA ASP A 70 14.47 4.99 5.09
C ASP A 70 14.17 6.38 4.51
N ARG A 71 13.78 6.46 3.24
CA ARG A 71 13.28 7.67 2.59
C ARG A 71 11.99 8.14 3.26
N GLY A 72 11.04 7.25 3.51
CA GLY A 72 9.80 7.52 4.24
C GLY A 72 10.07 8.01 5.67
N LYS A 73 10.94 7.33 6.44
CA LYS A 73 11.40 7.79 7.76
C LYS A 73 12.04 9.17 7.69
N THR A 74 12.90 9.39 6.69
CA THR A 74 13.58 10.67 6.50
C THR A 74 12.60 11.78 6.16
N ILE A 75 11.60 11.49 5.33
CA ILE A 75 10.51 12.40 4.99
C ILE A 75 9.69 12.71 6.25
N VAL A 76 9.25 11.70 7.01
CA VAL A 76 8.56 11.89 8.30
C VAL A 76 9.38 12.81 9.20
N HIS A 77 10.67 12.51 9.38
CA HIS A 77 11.55 13.32 10.21
C HIS A 77 11.67 14.78 9.72
N ARG A 78 11.70 14.99 8.39
CA ARG A 78 11.80 16.33 7.77
C ARG A 78 10.49 17.11 7.76
N LEU A 79 9.33 16.44 7.72
CA LEU A 79 8.03 17.10 7.64
C LEU A 79 7.46 17.40 9.03
N PHE A 80 7.71 16.52 10.00
CA PHE A 80 7.20 16.64 11.37
C PHE A 80 8.30 17.14 12.33
N LYS A 81 9.27 17.91 11.82
CA LYS A 81 10.44 18.50 12.51
C LYS A 81 10.11 19.07 13.90
N LYS A 82 10.18 18.22 14.94
CA LYS A 82 10.28 18.49 16.39
C LYS A 82 9.14 18.00 17.30
N ASP A 83 7.89 17.80 16.84
CA ASP A 83 6.76 17.67 17.79
C ASP A 83 5.92 16.38 17.67
N THR A 84 6.54 15.20 17.59
CA THR A 84 5.80 14.00 18.03
C THR A 84 6.76 12.92 18.54
N PRO A 85 7.34 13.12 19.75
CA PRO A 85 7.89 12.01 20.50
C PRO A 85 6.84 10.88 20.51
N GLY A 86 7.19 9.73 19.93
CA GLY A 86 6.28 8.58 19.79
C GLY A 86 5.87 8.23 18.36
N MET A 87 5.91 9.14 17.36
CA MET A 87 5.49 8.78 15.98
C MET A 87 6.39 7.71 15.36
N LEU A 88 7.70 7.89 15.45
CA LEU A 88 8.65 6.88 14.98
C LEU A 88 8.53 5.59 15.81
N GLU A 89 8.25 5.68 17.11
CA GLU A 89 8.02 4.52 17.96
C GLU A 89 6.76 3.76 17.56
N ILE A 90 5.67 4.45 17.22
CA ILE A 90 4.44 3.86 16.66
C ILE A 90 4.77 3.16 15.36
N ILE A 91 5.48 3.81 14.44
CA ILE A 91 5.90 3.19 13.17
C ILE A 91 6.70 1.92 13.44
N TYR A 92 7.70 1.96 14.32
CA TYR A 92 8.50 0.79 14.67
C TYR A 92 7.67 -0.32 15.32
N LYS A 93 6.79 0.03 16.27
CA LYS A 93 5.90 -0.91 16.96
C LYS A 93 4.93 -1.61 16.00
N ASN A 94 4.33 -0.86 15.09
CA ASN A 94 3.33 -1.36 14.14
C ASN A 94 3.96 -2.03 12.92
N THR A 95 5.28 -2.06 12.80
CA THR A 95 5.97 -2.75 11.72
C THR A 95 6.26 -4.19 12.10
N LEU A 96 5.56 -5.12 11.46
CA LEU A 96 5.79 -6.55 11.63
C LEU A 96 6.77 -7.03 10.55
N GLY A 97 8.05 -6.74 10.72
CA GLY A 97 9.12 -7.35 9.92
C GLY A 97 10.32 -6.47 9.59
N GLU A 98 11.50 -6.88 10.06
CA GLU A 98 12.79 -6.37 9.56
C GLU A 98 13.42 -7.26 8.49
N LYS A 99 12.86 -8.46 8.23
CA LYS A 99 13.42 -9.46 7.32
C LYS A 99 13.16 -9.08 5.86
N GLU A 100 14.11 -9.38 4.99
CA GLU A 100 13.98 -9.23 3.54
C GLU A 100 12.97 -10.27 3.03
N LEU A 101 11.70 -9.87 2.89
CA LEU A 101 10.70 -10.64 2.16
C LEU A 101 10.68 -10.15 0.72
N ASP A 102 10.48 -11.05 -0.23
CA ASP A 102 10.32 -10.75 -1.66
C ASP A 102 8.84 -10.85 -2.04
N ALA A 103 8.27 -9.78 -2.58
CA ALA A 103 6.88 -9.72 -2.97
C ALA A 103 6.60 -10.45 -4.30
N ARG A 104 7.63 -10.94 -5.00
CA ARG A 104 7.53 -11.88 -6.12
C ARG A 104 7.54 -13.34 -5.66
N GLU A 105 7.57 -13.61 -4.36
CA GLU A 105 7.47 -14.98 -3.83
C GLU A 105 6.13 -15.17 -3.13
N LEU A 106 5.28 -16.02 -3.69
CA LEU A 106 3.95 -16.34 -3.14
C LEU A 106 4.00 -16.75 -1.66
N LYS A 107 4.97 -17.60 -1.28
CA LYS A 107 5.18 -18.08 0.09
C LYS A 107 5.26 -16.97 1.14
N ASN A 108 5.70 -15.76 0.74
CA ASN A 108 5.81 -14.64 1.67
C ASN A 108 4.43 -14.05 2.01
N TYR A 109 3.49 -14.03 1.05
CA TYR A 109 2.11 -13.63 1.31
C TYR A 109 1.38 -14.68 2.14
N GLU A 110 1.53 -15.96 1.81
CA GLU A 110 0.95 -17.07 2.60
C GLU A 110 1.42 -17.01 4.06
N LYS A 111 2.73 -16.83 4.25
CA LYS A 111 3.34 -16.68 5.57
C LYS A 111 2.78 -15.49 6.32
N ILE A 112 2.71 -14.31 5.70
CA ILE A 112 2.12 -13.12 6.34
C ILE A 112 0.68 -13.40 6.71
N ARG A 113 -0.13 -13.89 5.76
CA ARG A 113 -1.56 -14.11 6.00
C ARG A 113 -1.81 -15.07 7.15
N SER A 114 -1.00 -16.12 7.27
CA SER A 114 -1.09 -17.09 8.37
C SER A 114 -0.82 -16.49 9.76
N GLN A 115 -0.19 -15.32 9.83
CA GLN A 115 0.12 -14.61 11.08
C GLN A 115 -1.00 -13.63 11.48
N ILE A 116 -1.88 -13.29 10.55
CA ILE A 116 -2.94 -12.30 10.74
C ILE A 116 -4.22 -13.00 11.22
N LYS A 117 -4.75 -12.59 12.38
CA LYS A 117 -5.96 -13.18 12.99
C LYS A 117 -7.28 -12.56 12.52
N GLY A 118 -7.24 -11.47 11.76
CA GLY A 118 -8.43 -10.73 11.29
C GLY A 118 -8.39 -10.42 9.81
N PRO A 119 -9.22 -9.47 9.34
CA PRO A 119 -9.16 -8.96 7.98
C PRO A 119 -7.79 -8.36 7.66
N ALA A 120 -7.28 -8.66 6.48
CA ALA A 120 -6.10 -8.03 5.92
C ALA A 120 -6.48 -7.04 4.82
N ILE A 121 -5.66 -6.01 4.64
CA ILE A 121 -5.83 -5.04 3.55
C ILE A 121 -4.59 -5.08 2.68
N LEU A 122 -4.76 -5.55 1.44
CA LEU A 122 -3.72 -5.55 0.45
C LEU A 122 -3.74 -4.22 -0.31
N PHE A 123 -2.69 -3.43 -0.17
CA PHE A 123 -2.52 -2.20 -0.93
C PHE A 123 -1.80 -2.49 -2.25
N LEU A 124 -2.44 -2.18 -3.37
CA LEU A 124 -1.82 -2.25 -4.70
C LEU A 124 -1.23 -0.88 -5.05
N LYS A 125 0.11 -0.83 -5.08
CA LYS A 125 0.89 0.28 -5.62
C LYS A 125 2.11 -0.28 -6.32
N GLY A 126 2.15 -0.22 -7.65
CA GLY A 126 3.30 -0.66 -8.45
C GLY A 126 3.31 -2.16 -8.81
N PHE A 127 2.25 -2.92 -8.49
CA PHE A 127 2.14 -4.32 -8.92
C PHE A 127 2.02 -4.48 -10.44
N TRP A 128 1.44 -3.49 -11.12
CA TRP A 128 1.24 -3.47 -12.56
C TRP A 128 2.56 -3.62 -13.31
N GLN A 129 3.66 -3.20 -12.70
CA GLN A 129 5.00 -3.29 -13.26
C GLN A 129 5.43 -4.75 -13.45
N TRP A 130 4.99 -5.65 -12.56
CA TRP A 130 5.21 -7.09 -12.70
C TRP A 130 4.35 -7.69 -13.81
N SER A 131 3.21 -7.06 -14.11
CA SER A 131 2.31 -7.50 -15.17
C SER A 131 2.64 -6.95 -16.56
N ARG A 132 3.50 -5.91 -16.67
CA ARG A 132 3.96 -5.38 -17.97
C ARG A 132 4.94 -6.30 -18.69
N GLU A 133 5.60 -7.20 -17.96
CA GLU A 133 6.22 -8.37 -18.56
C GLU A 133 5.09 -9.34 -18.94
N GLU A 134 4.34 -9.05 -20.01
CA GLU A 134 3.20 -9.85 -20.48
C GLU A 134 3.55 -11.34 -20.71
N THR A 135 4.85 -11.67 -20.80
CA THR A 135 5.39 -13.02 -20.93
C THR A 135 5.70 -13.74 -19.61
N ASN A 136 5.64 -13.05 -18.46
CA ASN A 136 5.99 -13.66 -17.19
C ASN A 136 4.77 -14.37 -16.57
N SER A 137 4.45 -15.55 -17.10
CA SER A 137 3.34 -16.40 -16.64
C SER A 137 3.40 -16.66 -15.12
N GLN A 138 4.61 -16.75 -14.56
CA GLN A 138 4.83 -16.96 -13.14
C GLN A 138 4.32 -15.78 -12.29
N LEU A 139 4.56 -14.53 -12.70
CA LEU A 139 4.06 -13.35 -11.96
C LEU A 139 2.54 -13.22 -12.07
N GLN A 140 1.98 -13.58 -13.22
CA GLN A 140 0.52 -13.62 -13.38
C GLN A 140 -0.12 -14.69 -12.49
N GLU A 141 0.51 -15.86 -12.41
CA GLU A 141 0.09 -16.94 -11.52
C GLU A 141 0.13 -16.49 -10.05
N ILE A 142 1.21 -15.82 -9.63
CA ILE A 142 1.31 -15.28 -8.26
C ILE A 142 0.16 -14.32 -7.94
N HIS A 143 -0.17 -13.38 -8.83
CA HIS A 143 -1.31 -12.49 -8.61
C HIS A 143 -2.62 -13.26 -8.47
N ASN A 144 -2.85 -14.23 -9.36
CA ASN A 144 -4.06 -15.04 -9.32
C ASN A 144 -4.14 -15.84 -8.02
N THR A 145 -3.04 -16.44 -7.56
CA THR A 145 -3.00 -17.19 -6.31
C THR A 145 -3.16 -16.29 -5.09
N ILE A 146 -2.57 -15.08 -5.10
CA ILE A 146 -2.80 -14.10 -4.03
C ILE A 146 -4.29 -13.80 -3.91
N PHE A 147 -4.95 -13.43 -5.02
CA PHE A 147 -6.35 -13.05 -4.98
C PHE A 147 -7.28 -14.23 -4.70
N ARG A 148 -6.98 -15.44 -5.17
CA ARG A 148 -7.88 -16.59 -5.05
C ARG A 148 -7.68 -17.41 -3.78
N GLU A 149 -6.44 -17.52 -3.33
CA GLU A 149 -6.06 -18.53 -2.33
C GLU A 149 -5.44 -17.91 -1.08
N VAL A 150 -4.71 -16.80 -1.21
CA VAL A 150 -4.11 -16.15 -0.05
C VAL A 150 -5.09 -15.22 0.65
N LEU A 151 -5.77 -14.35 -0.09
CA LEU A 151 -6.76 -13.45 0.51
C LEU A 151 -7.99 -14.24 0.95
N GLN A 152 -8.42 -13.96 2.17
CA GLN A 152 -9.53 -14.62 2.84
C GLN A 152 -10.76 -13.71 2.84
N LYS A 153 -11.91 -14.32 3.16
CA LYS A 153 -13.15 -13.60 3.37
C LYS A 153 -12.94 -12.40 4.31
N ASP A 154 -13.56 -11.28 3.94
CA ASP A 154 -13.45 -9.97 4.61
C ASP A 154 -12.12 -9.23 4.40
N ASP A 155 -11.11 -9.85 3.77
CA ASP A 155 -9.92 -9.14 3.30
C ASP A 155 -10.31 -8.13 2.20
N ARG A 156 -9.56 -7.03 2.15
CA ARG A 156 -9.82 -5.89 1.26
C ARG A 156 -8.62 -5.61 0.39
N ILE A 157 -8.88 -5.01 -0.76
CA ILE A 157 -7.85 -4.52 -1.68
C ILE A 157 -8.06 -3.03 -1.89
N ILE A 158 -6.99 -2.25 -1.72
CA ILE A 158 -6.99 -0.81 -2.01
C ILE A 158 -6.03 -0.57 -3.15
N ILE A 159 -6.53 -0.05 -4.27
CA ILE A 159 -5.72 0.30 -5.44
C ILE A 159 -5.39 1.78 -5.40
N LEU A 160 -4.10 2.13 -5.31
CA LEU A 160 -3.64 3.53 -5.23
C LEU A 160 -3.00 4.05 -6.52
N ASP A 161 -2.43 3.17 -7.36
CA ASP A 161 -1.88 3.56 -8.66
C ASP A 161 -2.92 3.25 -9.74
N LYS A 162 -3.30 4.26 -10.54
CA LYS A 162 -4.23 4.06 -11.68
C LYS A 162 -3.77 2.94 -12.61
N LYS A 163 -2.47 2.67 -12.70
CA LYS A 163 -1.94 1.59 -13.55
C LYS A 163 -2.22 0.20 -12.96
N ASP A 164 -2.37 0.08 -11.65
CA ASP A 164 -2.79 -1.16 -10.98
C ASP A 164 -4.27 -1.50 -11.25
N LEU A 165 -5.06 -0.57 -11.79
CA LEU A 165 -6.44 -0.86 -12.27
C LEU A 165 -6.46 -1.93 -13.37
N ALA A 166 -5.34 -2.15 -14.08
CA ALA A 166 -5.21 -3.25 -15.02
C ALA A 166 -5.37 -4.65 -14.36
N LEU A 167 -5.25 -4.74 -13.04
CA LEU A 167 -5.46 -5.97 -12.28
C LEU A 167 -6.93 -6.21 -11.93
N LEU A 168 -7.82 -5.22 -12.10
CA LEU A 168 -9.24 -5.33 -11.76
C LEU A 168 -9.94 -6.58 -12.35
N PRO A 169 -9.73 -6.96 -13.63
CA PRO A 169 -10.36 -8.17 -14.16
C PRO A 169 -9.94 -9.43 -13.39
N ARG A 170 -8.67 -9.54 -12.98
CA ARG A 170 -8.15 -10.68 -12.20
C ARG A 170 -8.75 -10.70 -10.80
N ILE A 171 -8.83 -9.55 -10.15
CA ILE A 171 -9.42 -9.37 -8.83
C ILE A 171 -10.91 -9.78 -8.86
N LYS A 172 -11.68 -9.29 -9.84
CA LYS A 172 -13.09 -9.68 -10.03
C LYS A 172 -13.26 -11.18 -10.28
N ASN A 173 -12.39 -11.77 -11.11
CA ASN A 173 -12.36 -13.22 -11.35
C ASN A 173 -11.97 -14.06 -10.13
N ALA A 174 -11.53 -13.44 -9.04
CA ALA A 174 -11.27 -14.08 -7.76
C ALA A 174 -12.42 -13.90 -6.74
N GLY A 175 -13.55 -13.34 -7.16
CA GLY A 175 -14.75 -13.17 -6.32
C GLY A 175 -14.83 -11.84 -5.55
N PHE A 176 -13.94 -10.91 -5.88
CA PHE A 176 -13.95 -9.57 -5.29
C PHE A 176 -14.87 -8.62 -6.05
N GLU A 177 -15.57 -7.78 -5.30
CA GLU A 177 -16.49 -6.78 -5.80
C GLU A 177 -15.98 -5.38 -5.47
N ILE A 178 -16.12 -4.46 -6.43
CA ILE A 178 -15.80 -3.06 -6.19
C ILE A 178 -16.87 -2.53 -5.22
N VAL A 179 -16.44 -2.08 -4.06
CA VAL A 179 -17.31 -1.43 -3.08
C VAL A 179 -17.47 0.02 -3.49
N GLU A 180 -16.33 0.68 -3.72
CA GLU A 180 -16.27 2.13 -3.90
C GLU A 180 -15.14 2.49 -4.86
N ASP A 181 -15.42 3.47 -5.71
CA ASP A 181 -14.44 4.14 -6.57
C ASP A 181 -14.49 5.63 -6.19
N TYR A 182 -13.39 6.10 -5.63
CA TYR A 182 -13.31 7.42 -5.01
C TYR A 182 -12.22 8.25 -5.64
N GLU A 183 -12.50 9.53 -5.74
CA GLU A 183 -11.48 10.56 -5.85
C GLU A 183 -11.53 11.35 -4.53
N ILE A 184 -10.46 11.27 -3.73
CA ILE A 184 -10.35 12.14 -2.55
C ILE A 184 -9.68 13.43 -2.98
N ASP A 185 -10.42 14.52 -2.89
CA ASP A 185 -9.87 15.88 -2.89
C ASP A 185 -9.20 16.15 -1.55
N ILE A 186 -7.87 16.19 -1.55
CA ILE A 186 -7.12 16.48 -0.33
C ILE A 186 -6.58 17.90 -0.40
N PRO A 187 -6.99 18.80 0.52
CA PRO A 187 -6.52 20.17 0.53
C PRO A 187 -5.00 20.19 0.75
N LEU A 188 -4.29 20.88 -0.12
CA LEU A 188 -2.85 21.03 0.00
C LEU A 188 -2.53 22.14 0.99
N ILE A 189 -1.64 21.85 1.95
CA ILE A 189 -1.27 22.81 2.99
C ILE A 189 -0.67 24.07 2.36
N GLY A 190 -1.32 25.22 2.60
CA GLY A 190 -0.82 26.55 2.27
C GLY A 190 -1.38 27.16 0.97
N GLU A 191 -2.31 26.50 0.29
CA GLU A 191 -2.98 27.01 -0.92
C GLU A 191 -4.48 26.74 -0.79
N GLU A 192 -5.29 27.80 -0.61
CA GLU A 192 -6.73 27.70 -0.28
C GLU A 192 -7.59 27.11 -1.43
N ASP A 193 -7.04 27.02 -2.65
CA ASP A 193 -7.74 26.55 -3.86
C ASP A 193 -7.10 25.31 -4.51
N ASP A 194 -5.99 24.77 -3.95
CA ASP A 194 -5.27 23.64 -4.54
C ASP A 194 -5.61 22.32 -3.83
N PHE A 195 -6.28 21.42 -4.55
CA PHE A 195 -6.59 20.07 -4.10
C PHE A 195 -5.73 19.05 -4.85
N LEU A 196 -5.18 18.08 -4.11
CA LEU A 196 -4.66 16.87 -4.73
C LEU A 196 -5.78 15.85 -4.82
N ASN A 197 -6.17 15.53 -6.03
CA ASN A 197 -7.05 14.42 -6.34
C ASN A 197 -6.28 13.11 -6.25
N ILE A 198 -6.57 12.30 -5.22
CA ILE A 198 -6.06 10.94 -5.12
C ILE A 198 -7.19 9.96 -5.49
N PRO A 199 -7.13 9.36 -6.68
CA PRO A 199 -8.04 8.31 -7.09
C PRO A 199 -7.65 7.02 -6.38
N PHE A 200 -8.62 6.33 -5.78
CA PHE A 200 -8.42 4.99 -5.27
C PHE A 200 -9.67 4.14 -5.42
N VAL A 201 -9.47 2.83 -5.52
CA VAL A 201 -10.57 1.86 -5.61
C VAL A 201 -10.48 0.94 -4.39
N LEU A 202 -11.59 0.86 -3.65
CA LEU A 202 -11.77 -0.08 -2.56
C LEU A 202 -12.57 -1.29 -3.06
N ILE A 203 -12.02 -2.47 -2.81
CA ILE A 203 -12.57 -3.74 -3.27
C ILE A 203 -12.64 -4.69 -2.07
N TYR A 204 -13.74 -5.43 -1.94
CA TYR A 204 -13.91 -6.42 -0.88
C TYR A 204 -14.19 -7.80 -1.48
N GLN A 205 -13.79 -8.85 -0.77
CA GLN A 205 -14.19 -10.20 -1.15
C GLN A 205 -15.63 -10.43 -0.71
N SER A 206 -16.53 -10.66 -1.68
CA SER A 206 -17.90 -11.05 -1.35
C SER A 206 -17.90 -12.37 -0.59
N ALA A 207 -18.82 -12.51 0.38
CA ALA A 207 -19.03 -13.75 1.11
C ALA A 207 -19.61 -14.82 0.15
N SER A 208 -18.73 -15.44 -0.65
CA SER A 208 -18.92 -16.54 -1.59
C SER A 208 -20.34 -16.79 -2.09
N LEU A 209 -20.55 -16.60 -3.39
CA LEU A 209 -21.43 -17.47 -4.16
C LEU A 209 -20.96 -18.92 -3.92
N THR A 210 -21.76 -19.65 -3.16
CA THR A 210 -21.63 -21.10 -3.01
C THR A 210 -21.94 -21.70 -4.39
N LEU A 211 -20.94 -22.33 -5.03
CA LEU A 211 -21.17 -23.21 -6.17
C LEU A 211 -21.70 -24.56 -5.67
#